data_AF-A0A9E2GKT7-F1
#
_entry.id   AF-A0A9E2GKT7-F1
#
_cell.length_a   1.000
_cell.length_b   1.000
_cell.length_c   1.000
_cell.angle_alpha   90.00
_cell.angle_beta   90.00
_cell.angle_gamma   90.00
#
_symmetry.space_group_name_H-M   'P 1'
#
loop_
_entity.id
_entity.type
_entity.pdbx_description
1 polymer ?
#
loop_
_entity_poly.entity_id
_entity_poly.type
_entity_poly.pdbx_seq_one_letter_code
_entity_poly.pdbx_strand_id
1 'polypeptide(L)' 'MGKGEEIRAAILDAVLVQASEAGFESLSIGSLSVRTGLSRSGLFAHFGSREELQVAAVEAAARFTETVFLPAPLY' A
#
# COMPACT_ATOMS: atom_id res chain seq x y z
N MET A 1 11.36 -10.45 -10.32
CA MET A 1 10.56 -9.20 -10.27
C MET A 1 11.45 -8.07 -10.74
N GLY A 2 10.89 -7.04 -11.38
CA GLY A 2 11.68 -5.87 -11.76
C GLY A 2 11.93 -4.96 -10.56
N LYS A 3 13.04 -4.19 -10.56
CA LYS A 3 13.33 -3.21 -9.50
C LYS A 3 12.15 -2.25 -9.23
N GLY A 4 11.45 -1.82 -10.29
CA GLY A 4 10.29 -0.95 -10.13
C GLY A 4 9.09 -1.61 -9.46
N GLU A 5 8.96 -2.93 -9.62
CA GLU A 5 7.89 -3.74 -9.04
C GLU A 5 8.15 -4.01 -7.55
N GLU A 6 9.42 -4.24 -7.18
CA GLU A 6 9.86 -4.35 -5.78
C GLU A 6 9.64 -3.04 -5.02
N ILE A 7 9.99 -1.90 -5.63
CA ILE A 7 9.74 -0.58 -5.02
C ILE A 7 8.23 -0.34 -4.87
N ARG A 8 7.44 -0.70 -5.89
CA ARG A 8 5.98 -0.55 -5.85
C ARG A 8 5.37 -1.39 -4.71
N ALA A 9 5.85 -2.62 -4.51
CA ALA A 9 5.43 -3.46 -3.40
C ALA A 9 5.80 -2.87 -2.04
N ALA A 10 7.03 -2.36 -1.88
CA ALA A 10 7.47 -1.74 -0.63
C ALA A 10 6.65 -0.49 -0.25
N ILE A 11 6.27 0.33 -1.24
CA ILE A 11 5.37 1.48 -1.00
C ILE A 11 3.99 0.99 -0.55
N LEU A 12 3.46 -0.05 -1.17
CA LEU A 12 2.14 -0.60 -0.84
C LEU A 12 2.12 -1.20 0.57
N ASP A 13 3.15 -1.94 0.95
CA ASP A 13 3.33 -2.48 2.31
C ASP A 13 3.37 -1.36 3.34
N ALA A 14 4.13 -0.29 3.05
CA ALA A 14 4.14 0.88 3.90
C ALA A 14 2.72 1.44 4.07
N VAL A 15 1.97 1.64 2.99
CA VAL A 15 0.59 2.16 3.06
C VAL A 15 -0.31 1.27 3.91
N LEU A 16 -0.28 -0.05 3.69
CA LEU A 16 -1.12 -1.00 4.44
C LEU A 16 -0.83 -0.93 5.93
N VAL A 17 0.44 -0.91 6.33
CA VAL A 17 0.83 -0.78 7.75
C VAL A 17 0.28 0.53 8.33
N GLN A 18 0.53 1.67 7.68
CA GLN A 18 0.07 2.96 8.22
C GLN A 18 -1.46 3.08 8.28
N ALA A 19 -2.15 2.61 7.24
CA ALA A 19 -3.60 2.60 7.19
C ALA A 19 -4.20 1.66 8.25
N SER A 20 -3.53 0.55 8.57
CA SER A 20 -3.97 -0.37 9.63
C SER A 20 -3.83 0.24 11.03
N GLU A 21 -2.86 1.12 11.24
CA GLU A 21 -2.60 1.76 12.53
C GLU A 21 -3.52 2.96 12.79
N ALA A 22 -3.76 3.79 11.77
CA ALA A 22 -4.38 5.11 11.93
C ALA A 22 -5.42 5.47 10.85
N GLY A 23 -5.80 4.51 10.00
CA GLY A 23 -6.74 4.73 8.90
C GLY A 23 -6.14 5.46 7.70
N PHE A 24 -6.90 5.51 6.59
CA PHE A 24 -6.47 6.11 5.33
C PHE A 24 -6.27 7.63 5.39
N GLU A 25 -6.96 8.32 6.31
CA GLU A 25 -6.80 9.76 6.50
C GLU A 25 -5.40 10.15 7.02
N SER A 26 -4.71 9.23 7.69
CA SER A 26 -3.33 9.43 8.11
C SER A 26 -2.35 9.53 6.93
N LEU A 27 -2.73 9.01 5.75
CA LEU A 27 -1.85 8.94 4.59
C LEU A 27 -1.65 10.32 3.98
N SER A 28 -0.41 10.79 4.07
CA SER A 28 0.08 11.94 3.34
C SER A 28 1.33 11.56 2.55
N ILE A 29 1.62 12.33 1.51
CA ILE A 29 2.89 12.18 0.78
C ILE A 29 4.08 12.32 1.74
N GLY A 30 4.01 13.23 2.71
CA GLY A 30 5.06 13.40 3.71
C GLY A 30 5.25 12.16 4.59
N SER A 31 4.16 11.61 5.14
CA SER A 31 4.24 10.41 6.00
C SER A 31 4.79 9.21 5.23
N LEU A 32 4.37 9.04 3.97
CA LEU A 32 4.85 7.98 3.10
C LEU A 32 6.31 8.17 2.68
N SER A 33 6.72 9.41 2.38
CA SER A 33 8.12 9.71 2.08
C SER A 33 9.05 9.38 3.25
N VAL A 34 8.64 9.69 4.48
CA VAL A 34 9.40 9.33 5.68
C VAL A 34 9.51 7.81 5.85
N ARG A 35 8.40 7.08 5.66
CA ARG A 35 8.36 5.63 5.90
C ARG A 35 9.02 4.80 4.80
N THR A 36 8.98 5.27 3.56
CA THR A 36 9.58 4.58 2.40
C THR A 36 11.00 5.06 2.08
N GLY A 37 11.42 6.22 2.61
CA GLY A 37 12.66 6.89 2.22
C GLY A 37 12.64 7.51 0.82
N LEU A 38 11.48 7.49 0.14
CA LEU A 38 11.33 7.99 -1.22
C LEU A 38 10.91 9.46 -1.23
N SER A 39 11.40 10.21 -2.20
CA SER A 39 10.90 11.55 -2.47
C SER A 39 9.45 11.52 -2.95
N ARG A 40 8.77 12.67 -2.90
CA ARG A 40 7.45 12.84 -3.52
C ARG A 40 7.46 12.34 -4.97
N SER A 41 8.38 12.81 -5.81
CA SER A 41 8.45 12.39 -7.21
C SER A 41 8.69 10.88 -7.37
N GLY A 42 9.47 10.27 -6.47
CA GLY A 42 9.67 8.82 -6.43
C GLY A 42 8.38 8.06 -6.16
N LEU A 43 7.58 8.48 -5.18
CA LEU A 43 6.27 7.87 -4.89
C LEU A 43 5.30 7.99 -6.08
N PHE A 44 5.20 9.20 -6.65
CA PHE A 44 4.31 9.48 -7.78
C PHE A 44 4.69 8.69 -9.04
N ALA A 45 5.96 8.35 -9.25
CA ALA A 45 6.39 7.52 -10.37
C ALA A 45 5.82 6.09 -10.35
N HIS A 46 5.36 5.59 -9.19
CA HIS A 46 4.83 4.23 -9.05
C HIS A 46 3.30 4.16 -8.93
N PHE A 47 2.65 5.22 -8.45
CA PHE A 47 1.21 5.20 -8.16
C PHE A 47 0.41 6.39 -8.70
N GLY A 48 1.02 7.41 -9.32
CA GLY A 48 0.30 8.49 -10.03
C GLY A 48 -0.43 9.50 -9.14
N SER A 49 -1.09 9.06 -8.07
CA SER A 49 -1.82 9.89 -7.12
C SER A 49 -1.93 9.22 -5.75
N ARG A 50 -2.37 10.00 -4.76
CA ARG A 50 -2.66 9.45 -3.43
C ARG A 50 -3.88 8.53 -3.49
N GLU A 51 -4.87 8.92 -4.29
CA GLU A 51 -6.13 8.20 -4.45
C GLU A 51 -5.89 6.84 -5.14
N GLU A 52 -5.08 6.77 -6.20
CA GLU A 52 -4.67 5.51 -6.82
C GLU A 52 -3.89 4.60 -5.86
N LEU A 53 -3.06 5.17 -5.00
CA LEU A 53 -2.36 4.42 -3.96
C LEU A 53 -3.31 3.85 -2.90
N GLN A 54 -4.33 4.62 -2.49
CA GLN A 54 -5.37 4.17 -1.57
C GLN A 54 -6.20 3.04 -2.18
N VAL A 55 -6.61 3.16 -3.45
CA VAL A 55 -7.31 2.11 -4.19
C VAL A 55 -6.48 0.83 -4.22
N ALA A 56 -5.19 0.92 -4.58
CA ALA A 56 -4.30 -0.23 -4.62
C ALA A 56 -4.16 -0.94 -3.25
N ALA A 57 -4.19 -0.18 -2.15
CA ALA A 57 -4.15 -0.74 -0.80
C ALA A 57 -5.46 -1.48 -0.45
N VAL A 58 -6.62 -0.91 -0.80
CA VAL A 58 -7.91 -1.60 -0.61
C VAL A 58 -7.97 -2.89 -1.43
N GLU A 59 -7.53 -2.87 -2.68
CA GLU A 59 -7.46 -4.08 -3.51
C GLU A 59 -6.52 -5.14 -2.92
N ALA A 60 -5.38 -4.73 -2.35
CA ALA A 60 -4.46 -5.66 -1.69
C ALA A 60 -5.08 -6.31 -0.45
N ALA A 61 -5.80 -5.53 0.36
CA ALA A 61 -6.55 -6.05 1.51
C ALA A 61 -7.69 -6.99 1.09
N ALA A 62 -8.40 -6.67 0.01
CA ALA A 62 -9.44 -7.55 -0.56
C ALA A 62 -8.84 -8.89 -1.02
N ARG A 63 -7.74 -8.85 -1.80
CA ARG A 63 -7.01 -10.06 -2.22
C ARG A 63 -6.52 -10.88 -1.03
N PHE A 64 -5.98 -10.25 0.00
CA PHE A 64 -5.58 -10.95 1.23
C PHE A 64 -6.77 -11.64 1.89
N THR A 65 -7.93 -10.98 1.94
CA THR A 65 -9.15 -11.57 2.48
C THR A 65 -9.58 -12.79 1.70
N GLU A 66 -9.60 -12.71 0.36
CA GLU A 66 -9.97 -13.81 -0.53
C GLU A 66 -9.00 -15.01 -0.46
N THR A 67 -7.72 -14.75 -0.23
CA THR A 67 -6.67 -15.79 -0.34
C THR A 67 -6.19 -16.34 0.99
N VAL A 68 -6.45 -15.64 2.09
CA VAL A 68 -5.96 -16.02 3.43
C VAL A 68 -7.12 -16.25 4.40
N PHE A 69 -8.11 -15.35 4.45
CA PHE A 69 -9.22 -15.47 5.40
C PHE A 69 -10.37 -16.34 4.90
N LEU A 70 -10.82 -16.16 3.65
CA LEU A 70 -11.93 -16.94 3.07
C LEU A 70 -11.63 -18.42 2.76
N PRO A 71 -10.41 -18.86 2.39
CA PRO A 71 -10.14 -20.27 2.16
C PRO A 71 -9.96 -21.07 3.45
N ALA A 72 -9.98 -20.42 4.62
CA ALA A 72 -10.08 -21.13 5.88
C ALA A 72 -11.46 -21.80 5.97
N PRO A 73 -11.56 -23.12 6.18
CA PRO A 73 -12.85 -23.76 6.36
C PRO A 73 -13.50 -23.17 7.61
N LEU A 74 -14.70 -22.62 7.46
CA LEU A 74 -15.56 -22.32 8.59
C LEU A 74 -15.92 -23.67 9.21
N TYR A 75 -15.21 -24.08 10.26
CA TYR A 75 -15.54 -25.23 11.10
C TYR A 75 -16.51 -24.82 12.20
#